data_AF-A0A9N8RSQ7-F1
#
_entry.id   AF-A0A9N8RSQ7-F1
#
_cell.length_a   1.000
_cell.length_b   1.000
_cell.length_c   1.000
_cell.angle_alpha   90.00
_cell.angle_beta   90.00
_cell.angle_gamma   90.00
#
_symmetry.space_group_name_H-M   'P 1'
#
loop_
_entity.id
_entity.type
_entity.pdbx_description
1 polymer ?
#
loop_
_entity_poly.entity_id
_entity_poly.type
_entity_poly.pdbx_seq_one_letter_code
_entity_poly.pdbx_strand_id
1 'polypeptide(L)'
;MNLTKRLKLLQKNRKMGKKSRLKREKRISHAQSAPPTGFSGSAEIDELMQPAEPERAASLIRSLLDQYPHAVDEDLVKYLTKLARTIHLGEMVNVIAEREIFRAGKPQKESSAFGDFLAMQCVSRLIDSHFDHAASYPPALVSVFEWGIAGLHKYALNQARQLARVAMTVANWCLAEGHTNVTIVESPLGGTVPAQVLAKVLEADGIAVTLMEFLAPRLERHSKKYSIRRAVESFAESVKSGNSPVLYPDEMISGSRFLNLHRALHRKLGDRLIPIALEVHSWNTTTRDTAKKTALVVAELRKKTSASASPLVHFRFPPSQRITIDSGPPVIPNSPFYWGEVDTLAGKRKVNLVFDLINELRAISEAFRDPQSETILTLHRLWSRDTNGRIISGALPHLQSLLPRMASRVNWSTIEDSARAAFASEYVGNRPVITENHAMERMRWLKREIARELDPERFDNGKPGEAHVFANALHDLLNRGAHGRRLPRPKNRDYCEYTLDYAMPLSAINAKLVSLVIEEVTTLRGQASMTVQMSESTIASPQP
;
A
#
# COMPACT_ATOMS: atom_id res chain seq x y z
N MET A 1 -52.95 -11.87 -7.61
CA MET A 1 -52.69 -10.46 -7.21
C MET A 1 -52.73 -9.57 -8.46
N ASN A 2 -53.66 -8.62 -8.53
CA ASN A 2 -54.09 -7.97 -9.78
C ASN A 2 -52.97 -7.10 -10.42
N LEU A 3 -52.73 -7.25 -11.74
CA LEU A 3 -51.62 -6.63 -12.50
C LEU A 3 -51.58 -5.09 -12.33
N THR A 4 -52.76 -4.50 -12.20
CA THR A 4 -52.99 -3.07 -11.99
C THR A 4 -52.48 -2.56 -10.64
N LYS A 5 -52.50 -3.40 -9.59
CA LYS A 5 -51.90 -3.07 -8.28
C LYS A 5 -50.37 -3.09 -8.35
N ARG A 6 -49.78 -3.99 -9.16
CA ARG A 6 -48.32 -4.11 -9.33
C ARG A 6 -47.74 -2.91 -10.10
N LEU A 7 -48.44 -2.43 -11.14
CA LEU A 7 -48.07 -1.22 -11.89
C LEU A 7 -48.18 0.06 -11.06
N LYS A 8 -49.23 0.20 -10.24
CA LYS A 8 -49.37 1.34 -9.31
C LYS A 8 -48.27 1.34 -8.24
N LEU A 9 -47.85 0.17 -7.74
CA LEU A 9 -46.74 0.07 -6.78
C LEU A 9 -45.39 0.46 -7.40
N LEU A 10 -45.13 0.04 -8.65
CA LEU A 10 -43.90 0.38 -9.37
C LEU A 10 -43.83 1.87 -9.73
N GLN A 11 -44.95 2.50 -10.10
CA GLN A 11 -45.02 3.94 -10.32
C GLN A 11 -44.86 4.74 -9.02
N LYS A 12 -45.41 4.27 -7.90
CA LYS A 12 -45.23 4.87 -6.57
C LYS A 12 -43.77 4.78 -6.10
N ASN A 13 -43.11 3.64 -6.32
CA ASN A 13 -41.69 3.45 -5.99
C ASN A 13 -40.76 4.29 -6.87
N ARG A 14 -41.05 4.46 -8.17
CA ARG A 14 -40.31 5.38 -9.06
C ARG A 14 -40.46 6.86 -8.64
N LYS A 15 -41.66 7.27 -8.18
CA LYS A 15 -41.89 8.65 -7.67
C LYS A 15 -41.22 8.89 -6.32
N MET A 16 -41.17 7.89 -5.42
CA MET A 16 -40.44 7.99 -4.15
C MET A 16 -38.92 8.01 -4.35
N GLY A 17 -38.39 7.22 -5.29
CA GLY A 17 -36.96 7.24 -5.65
C GLY A 17 -36.49 8.58 -6.22
N LYS A 18 -37.30 9.24 -7.04
CA LYS A 18 -36.99 10.59 -7.56
C LYS A 18 -37.02 11.66 -6.47
N LYS A 19 -37.99 11.63 -5.55
CA LYS A 19 -38.05 12.58 -4.41
C LYS A 19 -36.90 12.38 -3.41
N SER A 20 -36.51 11.13 -3.15
CA SER A 20 -35.35 10.79 -2.30
C SER A 20 -34.03 11.27 -2.91
N ARG A 21 -33.86 11.05 -4.23
CA ARG A 21 -32.68 11.49 -4.97
C ARG A 21 -32.56 13.01 -5.05
N LEU A 22 -33.65 13.73 -5.30
CA LEU A 22 -33.68 15.21 -5.26
C LEU A 22 -33.43 15.78 -3.86
N LYS A 23 -33.86 15.10 -2.79
CA LYS A 23 -33.56 15.51 -1.40
C LYS A 23 -32.09 15.27 -1.03
N ARG A 24 -31.49 14.20 -1.58
CA ARG A 24 -30.06 13.89 -1.43
C ARG A 24 -29.18 14.85 -2.25
N GLU A 25 -29.55 15.14 -3.49
CA GLU A 25 -28.86 16.11 -4.36
C GLU A 25 -28.99 17.54 -3.78
N LYS A 26 -30.15 17.93 -3.21
CA LYS A 26 -30.29 19.20 -2.48
C LYS A 26 -29.45 19.26 -1.20
N ARG A 27 -29.37 18.17 -0.42
CA ARG A 27 -28.46 18.09 0.76
C ARG A 27 -26.99 18.18 0.37
N ILE A 28 -26.60 17.56 -0.74
CA ILE A 28 -25.23 17.66 -1.27
C ILE A 28 -24.95 19.08 -1.78
N SER A 29 -25.91 19.72 -2.46
CA SER A 29 -25.76 21.11 -2.92
C SER A 29 -25.72 22.13 -1.77
N HIS A 30 -26.46 21.90 -0.67
CA HIS A 30 -26.40 22.76 0.53
C HIS A 30 -25.16 22.50 1.38
N ALA A 31 -24.60 21.28 1.37
CA ALA A 31 -23.30 21.00 1.98
C ALA A 31 -22.14 21.61 1.16
N GLN A 32 -22.34 21.85 -0.14
CA GLN A 32 -21.38 22.52 -1.03
C GLN A 32 -21.55 24.06 -1.07
N SER A 33 -22.63 24.61 -0.49
CA SER A 33 -22.89 26.05 -0.44
C SER A 33 -22.79 26.66 0.97
N ALA A 34 -22.42 25.87 1.98
CA ALA A 34 -21.95 26.45 3.23
C ALA A 34 -20.63 27.17 2.94
N PRO A 35 -20.46 28.45 3.31
CA PRO A 35 -19.14 29.08 3.22
C PRO A 35 -18.16 28.19 3.99
N PRO A 36 -16.98 27.87 3.43
CA PRO A 36 -15.99 27.10 4.16
C PRO A 36 -15.73 27.86 5.47
N THR A 37 -16.08 27.25 6.61
CA THR A 37 -15.60 27.73 7.90
C THR A 37 -14.10 27.90 7.75
N GLY A 38 -13.63 29.14 7.84
CA GLY A 38 -12.29 29.53 7.43
C GLY A 38 -11.27 28.63 8.08
N PHE A 39 -10.69 27.72 7.31
CA PHE A 39 -9.63 26.83 7.76
C PHE A 39 -8.42 27.70 8.15
N SER A 40 -7.99 27.75 9.40
CA SER A 40 -6.73 28.40 9.78
C SER A 40 -5.62 27.36 9.90
N GLY A 41 -5.31 26.68 8.78
CA GLY A 41 -4.60 25.41 8.80
C GLY A 41 -3.10 25.41 9.13
N SER A 42 -2.53 26.44 9.76
CA SER A 42 -1.18 26.35 10.33
C SER A 42 -1.24 26.04 11.82
N ALA A 43 -1.94 26.89 12.57
CA ALA A 43 -2.19 26.71 13.99
C ALA A 43 -2.88 25.37 14.28
N GLU A 44 -3.84 24.98 13.43
CA GLU A 44 -4.55 23.70 13.56
C GLU A 44 -3.62 22.51 13.28
N ILE A 45 -2.64 22.63 12.38
CA ILE A 45 -1.69 21.54 12.11
C ILE A 45 -0.62 21.49 13.19
N ASP A 46 -0.11 22.62 13.63
CA ASP A 46 0.80 22.71 14.76
C ASP A 46 0.14 22.15 16.03
N GLU A 47 -1.15 22.43 16.25
CA GLU A 47 -2.00 21.87 17.31
C GLU A 47 -2.19 20.35 17.12
N LEU A 48 -2.47 19.89 15.90
CA LEU A 48 -2.58 18.47 15.55
C LEU A 48 -1.26 17.71 15.75
N MET A 49 -0.12 18.38 15.61
CA MET A 49 1.22 17.81 15.77
C MET A 49 1.80 18.00 17.18
N GLN A 50 1.12 18.74 18.06
CA GLN A 50 1.50 18.79 19.47
C GLN A 50 1.42 17.39 20.11
N PRO A 51 2.24 17.12 21.14
CA PRO A 51 2.00 15.98 22.01
C PRO A 51 0.52 15.94 22.43
N ALA A 52 -0.11 14.79 22.31
CA ALA A 52 -1.47 14.60 22.80
C ALA A 52 -1.50 14.73 24.34
N GLU A 53 -2.65 15.16 24.87
CA GLU A 53 -2.95 15.07 26.31
C GLU A 53 -2.72 13.63 26.80
N PRO A 54 -1.73 13.37 27.68
CA PRO A 54 -1.29 12.02 27.98
C PRO A 54 -2.39 11.11 28.53
N GLU A 55 -3.26 11.64 29.39
CA GLU A 55 -4.38 10.88 29.98
C GLU A 55 -5.39 10.46 28.92
N ARG A 56 -5.72 11.37 28.00
CA ARG A 56 -6.64 11.11 26.89
C ARG A 56 -6.06 10.11 25.91
N ALA A 57 -4.78 10.26 25.54
CA ALA A 57 -4.08 9.31 24.69
C ALA A 57 -4.03 7.91 25.32
N ALA A 58 -3.63 7.81 26.59
CA ALA A 58 -3.57 6.54 27.31
C ALA A 58 -4.96 5.87 27.41
N SER A 59 -6.01 6.64 27.68
CA SER A 59 -7.39 6.13 27.69
C SER A 59 -7.79 5.55 26.34
N LEU A 60 -7.56 6.27 25.24
CA LEU A 60 -7.89 5.81 23.89
C LEU A 60 -7.05 4.59 23.49
N ILE A 61 -5.77 4.54 23.84
CA ILE A 61 -4.90 3.38 23.58
C ILE A 61 -5.43 2.14 24.31
N ARG A 62 -5.82 2.27 25.59
CA ARG A 62 -6.42 1.16 26.34
C ARG A 62 -7.75 0.72 25.73
N SER A 63 -8.60 1.66 25.31
CA SER A 63 -9.84 1.33 24.60
C SER A 63 -9.58 0.61 23.27
N LEU A 64 -8.57 1.04 22.52
CA LEU A 64 -8.16 0.43 21.24
C LEU A 64 -7.66 -1.01 21.42
N LEU A 65 -7.05 -1.30 22.56
CA LEU A 65 -6.47 -2.61 22.92
C LEU A 65 -7.34 -3.43 23.88
N ASP A 66 -8.58 -3.04 24.14
CA ASP A 66 -9.47 -3.70 25.12
C ASP A 66 -9.78 -5.19 24.86
N GLN A 67 -9.60 -5.68 23.62
CA GLN A 67 -9.78 -7.08 23.21
C GLN A 67 -8.46 -7.81 22.98
N TYR A 68 -7.34 -7.13 23.19
CA TYR A 68 -6.06 -7.81 23.20
C TYR A 68 -6.11 -8.89 24.30
N PRO A 69 -5.84 -10.17 23.98
CA PRO A 69 -6.11 -11.28 24.89
C PRO A 69 -5.22 -11.31 26.13
N HIS A 70 -4.14 -10.54 26.13
CA HIS A 70 -3.28 -10.35 27.28
C HIS A 70 -3.59 -9.02 27.96
N ALA A 71 -3.29 -8.92 29.25
CA ALA A 71 -3.38 -7.64 29.94
C ALA A 71 -2.60 -6.59 29.16
N VAL A 72 -3.23 -5.43 28.94
CA VAL A 72 -2.58 -4.31 28.26
C VAL A 72 -1.37 -3.90 29.10
N ASP A 73 -0.19 -4.06 28.52
CA ASP A 73 1.07 -3.75 29.15
C ASP A 73 1.19 -2.23 29.39
N GLU A 74 1.38 -1.84 30.65
CA GLU A 74 1.50 -0.42 31.02
C GLU A 74 2.74 0.25 30.43
N ASP A 75 3.84 -0.50 30.22
CA ASP A 75 5.02 0.03 29.53
C ASP A 75 4.73 0.30 28.05
N LEU A 76 3.92 -0.55 27.41
CA LEU A 76 3.44 -0.33 26.06
C LEU A 76 2.54 0.91 25.97
N VAL A 77 1.57 1.05 26.89
CA VAL A 77 0.68 2.23 26.93
C VAL A 77 1.49 3.49 27.13
N LYS A 78 2.45 3.49 28.06
CA LYS A 78 3.34 4.64 28.31
C LYS A 78 4.17 4.98 27.08
N TYR A 79 4.74 3.98 26.40
CA TYR A 79 5.50 4.17 25.17
C TYR A 79 4.65 4.81 24.07
N LEU A 80 3.49 4.24 23.76
CA LEU A 80 2.59 4.75 22.72
C LEU A 80 2.03 6.14 23.06
N THR A 81 1.74 6.40 24.33
CA THR A 81 1.27 7.70 24.82
C THR A 81 2.32 8.79 24.60
N LYS A 82 3.61 8.49 24.84
CA LYS A 82 4.72 9.43 24.60
C LYS A 82 4.81 9.85 23.13
N LEU A 83 4.45 8.96 22.21
CA LEU A 83 4.52 9.18 20.77
C LEU A 83 3.20 9.72 20.18
N ALA A 84 2.12 9.67 20.93
CA ALA A 84 0.81 10.13 20.49
C ALA A 84 0.82 11.65 20.24
N ARG A 85 0.27 12.04 19.09
CA ARG A 85 0.03 13.42 18.69
C ARG A 85 -1.46 13.65 18.62
N THR A 86 -1.91 14.90 18.70
CA THR A 86 -3.33 15.25 18.64
C THR A 86 -4.02 14.68 17.38
N ILE A 87 -3.33 14.63 16.23
CA ILE A 87 -3.82 14.01 14.99
C ILE A 87 -4.14 12.52 15.16
N HIS A 88 -3.32 11.80 15.93
CA HIS A 88 -3.52 10.38 16.19
C HIS A 88 -4.78 10.13 17.02
N LEU A 89 -5.15 11.06 17.92
CA LEU A 89 -6.37 10.91 18.73
C LEU A 89 -7.62 10.89 17.88
N GLY A 90 -7.69 11.73 16.84
CA GLY A 90 -8.82 11.75 15.90
C GLY A 90 -8.95 10.42 15.16
N GLU A 91 -7.82 9.87 14.70
CA GLU A 91 -7.81 8.55 14.06
C GLU A 91 -8.22 7.43 15.01
N MET A 92 -7.70 7.42 16.25
CA MET A 92 -8.08 6.45 17.27
C MET A 92 -9.58 6.49 17.56
N VAL A 93 -10.16 7.68 17.72
CA VAL A 93 -11.61 7.84 17.96
C VAL A 93 -12.41 7.28 16.79
N ASN A 94 -12.01 7.55 15.55
CA ASN A 94 -12.67 7.00 14.37
C ASN A 94 -12.58 5.47 14.33
N VAL A 95 -11.40 4.91 14.59
CA VAL A 95 -11.19 3.45 14.60
C VAL A 95 -11.95 2.78 15.74
N ILE A 96 -11.96 3.37 16.93
CA ILE A 96 -12.77 2.87 18.06
C ILE A 96 -14.24 2.90 17.69
N ALA A 97 -14.74 4.00 17.12
CA ALA A 97 -16.13 4.10 16.67
C ALA A 97 -16.47 3.06 15.59
N GLU A 98 -15.62 2.90 14.55
CA GLU A 98 -15.79 1.87 13.53
C GLU A 98 -15.79 0.46 14.13
N ARG A 99 -14.91 0.20 15.09
CA ARG A 99 -14.85 -1.08 15.80
C ARG A 99 -16.08 -1.35 16.65
N GLU A 100 -16.58 -0.36 17.40
CA GLU A 100 -17.83 -0.47 18.14
C GLU A 100 -19.02 -0.70 17.21
N ILE A 101 -19.01 -0.11 16.02
CA ILE A 101 -20.02 -0.36 14.99
C ILE A 101 -19.94 -1.82 14.47
N PHE A 102 -18.73 -2.36 14.27
CA PHE A 102 -18.57 -3.79 13.95
C PHE A 102 -19.06 -4.71 15.09
N ARG A 103 -19.13 -4.19 16.34
CA ARG A 103 -19.59 -4.91 17.54
C ARG A 103 -21.10 -4.78 17.83
N ALA A 104 -21.73 -3.66 17.50
CA ALA A 104 -23.11 -3.36 17.91
C ALA A 104 -24.20 -4.18 17.16
N GLY A 105 -23.85 -4.88 16.07
CA GLY A 105 -24.73 -5.83 15.39
C GLY A 105 -24.78 -7.21 16.06
N LYS A 106 -25.50 -8.20 15.48
CA LYS A 106 -25.20 -9.62 15.72
C LYS A 106 -23.86 -9.89 15.03
N PRO A 107 -22.71 -9.83 15.73
CA PRO A 107 -21.44 -9.75 15.05
C PRO A 107 -21.21 -11.11 14.41
N GLN A 108 -21.07 -11.13 13.10
CA GLN A 108 -20.33 -12.22 12.48
C GLN A 108 -18.95 -12.21 13.15
N LYS A 109 -18.46 -13.37 13.63
CA LYS A 109 -17.17 -13.47 14.34
C LYS A 109 -16.03 -12.81 13.53
N GLU A 110 -16.19 -12.82 12.21
CA GLU A 110 -15.34 -12.27 11.18
C GLU A 110 -15.31 -10.73 11.17
N SER A 111 -16.42 -10.05 11.48
CA SER A 111 -16.46 -8.58 11.61
C SER A 111 -15.65 -8.09 12.81
N SER A 112 -15.74 -8.81 13.93
CA SER A 112 -14.94 -8.51 15.13
C SER A 112 -13.45 -8.70 14.84
N ALA A 113 -13.08 -9.78 14.15
CA ALA A 113 -11.69 -10.08 13.80
C ALA A 113 -11.09 -9.02 12.86
N PHE A 114 -11.88 -8.42 11.97
CA PHE A 114 -11.42 -7.29 11.15
C PHE A 114 -11.20 -6.01 11.98
N GLY A 115 -12.00 -5.80 13.02
CA GLY A 115 -11.81 -4.71 13.99
C GLY A 115 -10.44 -4.77 14.69
N ASP A 116 -9.97 -5.97 15.02
CA ASP A 116 -8.64 -6.18 15.64
C ASP A 116 -7.52 -5.74 14.69
N PHE A 117 -7.65 -6.03 13.40
CA PHE A 117 -6.72 -5.56 12.38
C PHE A 117 -6.69 -4.03 12.26
N LEU A 118 -7.86 -3.37 12.30
CA LEU A 118 -7.93 -1.90 12.26
C LEU A 118 -7.30 -1.26 13.49
N ALA A 119 -7.51 -1.84 14.67
CA ALA A 119 -6.86 -1.40 15.90
C ALA A 119 -5.33 -1.48 15.78
N MET A 120 -4.80 -2.60 15.29
CA MET A 120 -3.38 -2.78 15.03
C MET A 120 -2.84 -1.76 14.00
N GLN A 121 -3.56 -1.51 12.90
CA GLN A 121 -3.17 -0.51 11.91
C GLN A 121 -3.09 0.89 12.52
N CYS A 122 -4.01 1.24 13.42
CA CYS A 122 -3.95 2.50 14.16
C CYS A 122 -2.74 2.56 15.08
N VAL A 123 -2.42 1.50 15.83
CA VAL A 123 -1.21 1.43 16.68
C VAL A 123 0.06 1.56 15.85
N SER A 124 0.12 0.94 14.66
CA SER A 124 1.30 0.99 13.79
C SER A 124 1.72 2.40 13.37
N ARG A 125 0.78 3.34 13.35
CA ARG A 125 1.02 4.76 13.02
C ARG A 125 1.66 5.54 14.16
N LEU A 126 1.63 5.02 15.38
CA LEU A 126 2.18 5.67 16.57
C LEU A 126 3.68 5.43 16.76
N ILE A 127 4.25 4.48 16.03
CA ILE A 127 5.68 4.15 16.15
C ILE A 127 6.50 5.28 15.53
N ASP A 128 7.56 5.70 16.22
CA ASP A 128 8.40 6.85 15.83
C ASP A 128 9.25 6.56 14.59
N SER A 129 9.68 5.32 14.40
CA SER A 129 10.54 4.89 13.32
C SER A 129 10.08 3.56 12.76
N HIS A 130 9.81 3.55 11.47
CA HIS A 130 9.43 2.34 10.76
C HIS A 130 10.63 1.58 10.20
N PHE A 131 11.80 2.24 10.11
CA PHE A 131 12.97 1.74 9.38
C PHE A 131 14.26 1.75 10.21
N ASP A 132 14.23 2.20 11.47
CA ASP A 132 15.38 2.12 12.37
C ASP A 132 15.47 0.75 13.02
N HIS A 133 16.40 -0.07 12.54
CA HIS A 133 16.68 -1.41 13.07
C HIS A 133 17.44 -1.40 14.41
N ALA A 134 18.00 -0.26 14.83
CA ALA A 134 18.68 -0.12 16.11
C ALA A 134 17.75 0.34 17.24
N ALA A 135 16.55 0.82 16.90
CA ALA A 135 15.55 1.25 17.88
C ALA A 135 15.06 0.07 18.73
N SER A 136 14.86 0.34 20.03
CA SER A 136 14.31 -0.63 20.98
C SER A 136 12.83 -0.37 21.19
N TYR A 137 12.02 -1.43 21.19
CA TYR A 137 10.57 -1.36 21.29
C TYR A 137 10.08 -2.23 22.46
N PRO A 138 8.95 -1.87 23.11
CA PRO A 138 8.32 -2.74 24.10
C PRO A 138 8.01 -4.11 23.49
N PRO A 139 8.38 -5.24 24.14
CA PRO A 139 8.12 -6.58 23.61
C PRO A 139 6.64 -6.84 23.28
N ALA A 140 5.73 -6.30 24.10
CA ALA A 140 4.29 -6.42 23.91
C ALA A 140 3.78 -5.84 22.58
N LEU A 141 4.52 -4.92 21.95
CA LEU A 141 4.14 -4.32 20.67
C LEU A 141 4.12 -5.33 19.52
N VAL A 142 5.06 -6.30 19.53
CA VAL A 142 5.07 -7.41 18.58
C VAL A 142 3.80 -8.24 18.74
N SER A 143 3.46 -8.61 19.97
CA SER A 143 2.29 -9.44 20.26
C SER A 143 0.97 -8.77 19.87
N VAL A 144 0.84 -7.44 20.04
CA VAL A 144 -0.31 -6.68 19.53
C VAL A 144 -0.41 -6.74 18.00
N PHE A 145 0.73 -6.66 17.32
CA PHE A 145 0.78 -6.74 15.86
C PHE A 145 0.41 -8.12 15.34
N GLU A 146 0.92 -9.17 15.98
CA GLU A 146 0.56 -10.55 15.67
C GLU A 146 -0.93 -10.83 15.92
N TRP A 147 -1.49 -10.29 17.00
CA TRP A 147 -2.92 -10.38 17.31
C TRP A 147 -3.79 -9.74 16.22
N GLY A 148 -3.49 -8.51 15.81
CA GLY A 148 -4.23 -7.83 14.74
C GLY A 148 -4.14 -8.57 13.40
N ILE A 149 -2.99 -9.16 13.09
CA ILE A 149 -2.81 -9.98 11.89
C ILE A 149 -3.54 -11.31 11.96
N ALA A 150 -3.64 -11.94 13.13
CA ALA A 150 -4.51 -13.09 13.33
C ALA A 150 -5.99 -12.74 13.09
N GLY A 151 -6.41 -11.53 13.45
CA GLY A 151 -7.73 -10.98 13.13
C GLY A 151 -7.97 -10.88 11.62
N LEU A 152 -7.02 -10.27 10.88
CA LEU A 152 -7.08 -10.18 9.42
C LEU A 152 -7.13 -11.57 8.75
N HIS A 153 -6.31 -12.51 9.21
CA HIS A 153 -6.28 -13.87 8.69
C HIS A 153 -7.63 -14.57 8.87
N LYS A 154 -8.26 -14.47 10.04
CA LYS A 154 -9.60 -15.03 10.29
C LYS A 154 -10.64 -14.46 9.34
N TYR A 155 -10.64 -13.14 9.14
CA TYR A 155 -11.53 -12.47 8.18
C TYR A 155 -11.29 -12.96 6.74
N ALA A 156 -10.02 -13.16 6.35
CA ALA A 156 -9.63 -13.52 5.00
C ALA A 156 -9.32 -15.02 4.79
N LEU A 157 -9.79 -15.90 5.68
CA LEU A 157 -9.39 -17.31 5.75
C LEU A 157 -9.53 -18.06 4.42
N ASN A 158 -10.59 -17.78 3.65
CA ASN A 158 -10.80 -18.40 2.35
C ASN A 158 -9.74 -18.00 1.31
N GLN A 159 -9.27 -16.75 1.33
CA GLN A 159 -8.16 -16.31 0.49
C GLN A 159 -6.83 -16.92 0.97
N ALA A 160 -6.59 -16.98 2.28
CA ALA A 160 -5.40 -17.61 2.86
C ALA A 160 -5.30 -19.10 2.49
N ARG A 161 -6.39 -19.86 2.65
CA ARG A 161 -6.47 -21.27 2.21
C ARG A 161 -6.27 -21.44 0.72
N GLN A 162 -6.78 -20.51 -0.09
CA GLN A 162 -6.54 -20.57 -1.52
C GLN A 162 -5.06 -20.34 -1.84
N LEU A 163 -4.39 -19.39 -1.18
CA LEU A 163 -2.96 -19.18 -1.34
C LEU A 163 -2.15 -20.41 -0.90
N ALA A 164 -2.52 -21.06 0.21
CA ALA A 164 -1.93 -22.32 0.65
C ALA A 164 -2.07 -23.42 -0.42
N ARG A 165 -3.26 -23.56 -1.06
CA ARG A 165 -3.46 -24.50 -2.16
C ARG A 165 -2.62 -24.18 -3.39
N VAL A 166 -2.45 -22.89 -3.74
CA VAL A 166 -1.55 -22.47 -4.82
C VAL A 166 -0.14 -22.96 -4.53
N ALA A 167 0.38 -22.68 -3.33
CA ALA A 167 1.72 -23.08 -2.93
C ALA A 167 1.91 -24.60 -2.96
N MET A 168 0.94 -25.37 -2.42
CA MET A 168 0.96 -26.83 -2.49
C MET A 168 0.92 -27.37 -3.92
N THR A 169 0.11 -26.76 -4.79
CA THR A 169 -0.01 -27.20 -6.20
C THR A 169 1.30 -26.99 -6.94
N VAL A 170 1.95 -25.85 -6.73
CA VAL A 170 3.25 -25.54 -7.33
C VAL A 170 4.34 -26.45 -6.79
N ALA A 171 4.36 -26.73 -5.48
CA ALA A 171 5.32 -27.63 -4.87
C ALA A 171 5.16 -29.07 -5.38
N ASN A 172 3.94 -29.59 -5.44
CA ASN A 172 3.65 -30.92 -6.00
C ASN A 172 4.10 -31.02 -7.46
N TRP A 173 3.88 -29.97 -8.26
CA TRP A 173 4.37 -29.93 -9.63
C TRP A 173 5.90 -29.95 -9.70
N CYS A 174 6.59 -29.16 -8.86
CA CYS A 174 8.05 -29.17 -8.82
C CYS A 174 8.62 -30.56 -8.47
N LEU A 175 8.03 -31.24 -7.48
CA LEU A 175 8.42 -32.59 -7.10
C LEU A 175 8.16 -33.60 -8.22
N ALA A 176 7.00 -33.53 -8.89
CA ALA A 176 6.63 -34.43 -9.98
C ALA A 176 7.55 -34.30 -11.20
N GLU A 177 7.98 -33.07 -11.53
CA GLU A 177 8.93 -32.79 -12.61
C GLU A 177 10.40 -32.97 -12.19
N GLY A 178 10.67 -33.39 -10.95
CA GLY A 178 12.03 -33.64 -10.44
C GLY A 178 12.89 -32.38 -10.26
N HIS A 179 12.26 -31.22 -10.04
CA HIS A 179 12.98 -29.97 -9.81
C HIS A 179 13.55 -29.92 -8.38
N THR A 180 14.87 -29.85 -8.27
CA THR A 180 15.58 -29.73 -6.98
C THR A 180 15.85 -28.28 -6.57
N ASN A 181 15.70 -27.34 -7.50
CA ASN A 181 15.86 -25.91 -7.23
C ASN A 181 14.99 -25.07 -8.16
N VAL A 182 14.53 -23.92 -7.66
CA VAL A 182 13.72 -22.96 -8.41
C VAL A 182 14.13 -21.52 -8.08
N THR A 183 13.86 -20.61 -9.01
CA THR A 183 13.93 -19.16 -8.74
C THR A 183 12.52 -18.61 -8.62
N ILE A 184 12.25 -17.77 -7.63
CA ILE A 184 10.96 -17.08 -7.48
C ILE A 184 11.17 -15.59 -7.70
N VAL A 185 10.43 -15.01 -8.65
CA VAL A 185 10.40 -13.58 -8.93
C VAL A 185 9.46 -12.91 -7.97
N GLU A 186 10.00 -12.11 -7.05
CA GLU A 186 9.22 -11.28 -6.15
C GLU A 186 8.97 -9.90 -6.79
N SER A 187 7.72 -9.59 -7.14
CA SER A 187 7.29 -8.25 -7.54
C SER A 187 6.75 -7.52 -6.31
N PRO A 188 7.44 -6.51 -5.74
CA PRO A 188 7.11 -6.12 -4.38
C PRO A 188 5.72 -5.49 -4.19
N LEU A 189 5.29 -5.49 -2.94
CA LEU A 189 3.91 -5.29 -2.48
C LEU A 189 3.01 -6.47 -2.85
N GLY A 190 2.38 -6.46 -4.03
CA GLY A 190 1.37 -7.45 -4.41
C GLY A 190 1.90 -8.89 -4.51
N GLY A 191 3.13 -9.07 -4.99
CA GLY A 191 3.77 -10.38 -5.15
C GLY A 191 4.57 -10.86 -3.94
N THR A 192 4.81 -10.01 -2.93
CA THR A 192 5.71 -10.33 -1.81
C THR A 192 5.19 -11.48 -0.95
N VAL A 193 3.96 -11.38 -0.45
CA VAL A 193 3.37 -12.44 0.40
C VAL A 193 3.24 -13.77 -0.35
N PRO A 194 2.70 -13.82 -1.58
CA PRO A 194 2.68 -15.07 -2.36
C PRO A 194 4.05 -15.69 -2.59
N ALA A 195 5.05 -14.88 -2.93
CA ALA A 195 6.40 -15.37 -3.18
C ALA A 195 7.06 -15.95 -1.92
N GLN A 196 6.91 -15.28 -0.77
CA GLN A 196 7.45 -15.75 0.52
C GLN A 196 6.76 -17.03 1.00
N VAL A 197 5.43 -17.13 0.87
CA VAL A 197 4.69 -18.36 1.20
C VAL A 197 5.15 -19.50 0.31
N LEU A 198 5.22 -19.27 -1.01
CA LEU A 198 5.68 -20.27 -1.95
C LEU A 198 7.11 -20.74 -1.66
N ALA A 199 8.01 -19.81 -1.36
CA ALA A 199 9.39 -20.12 -0.97
C ALA A 199 9.44 -21.07 0.22
N LYS A 200 8.75 -20.73 1.32
CA LYS A 200 8.73 -21.55 2.54
C LYS A 200 8.13 -22.93 2.33
N VAL A 201 7.08 -23.06 1.51
CA VAL A 201 6.48 -24.37 1.21
C VAL A 201 7.43 -25.24 0.39
N LEU A 202 8.09 -24.67 -0.62
CA LEU A 202 9.06 -25.40 -1.45
C LEU A 202 10.30 -25.83 -0.64
N GLU A 203 10.82 -24.94 0.20
CA GLU A 203 11.94 -25.24 1.10
C GLU A 203 11.59 -26.35 2.10
N ALA A 204 10.37 -26.33 2.65
CA ALA A 204 9.88 -27.38 3.53
C ALA A 204 9.76 -28.75 2.82
N ASP A 205 9.59 -28.75 1.50
CA ASP A 205 9.56 -29.96 0.66
C ASP A 205 10.94 -30.32 0.09
N GLY A 206 12.02 -29.67 0.55
CA GLY A 206 13.40 -29.97 0.17
C GLY A 206 13.84 -29.38 -1.18
N ILE A 207 13.08 -28.45 -1.75
CA ILE A 207 13.43 -27.76 -3.00
C ILE A 207 14.18 -26.47 -2.65
N ALA A 208 15.39 -26.32 -3.19
CA ALA A 208 16.18 -25.10 -2.96
C ALA A 208 15.56 -23.90 -3.68
N VAL A 209 15.26 -22.83 -2.94
CA VAL A 209 14.64 -21.63 -3.49
C VAL A 209 15.63 -20.47 -3.57
N THR A 210 15.67 -19.79 -4.70
CA THR A 210 16.28 -18.46 -4.83
C THR A 210 15.18 -17.42 -4.98
N LEU A 211 14.90 -16.66 -3.92
CA LEU A 211 13.95 -15.55 -3.98
C LEU A 211 14.65 -14.30 -4.53
N MET A 212 14.18 -13.79 -5.67
CA MET A 212 14.80 -12.65 -6.36
C MET A 212 13.79 -11.52 -6.53
N GLU A 213 14.10 -10.37 -5.94
CA GLU A 213 13.29 -9.17 -6.09
C GLU A 213 13.44 -8.59 -7.51
N PHE A 214 12.31 -8.37 -8.19
CA PHE A 214 12.28 -7.73 -9.49
C PHE A 214 11.63 -6.35 -9.41
N LEU A 215 12.48 -5.33 -9.54
CA LEU A 215 12.09 -3.94 -9.55
C LEU A 215 12.02 -3.45 -11.00
N ALA A 216 10.89 -2.87 -11.39
CA ALA A 216 10.70 -2.31 -12.71
C ALA A 216 9.85 -1.03 -12.68
N PRO A 217 10.11 -0.08 -13.59
CA PRO A 217 9.28 1.12 -13.74
C PRO A 217 7.84 0.73 -14.13
N ARG A 218 6.88 1.61 -13.80
CA ARG A 218 5.44 1.31 -13.95
C ARG A 218 4.98 1.20 -15.42
N LEU A 219 5.65 1.85 -16.36
CA LEU A 219 5.29 1.86 -17.79
C LEU A 219 6.49 1.69 -18.71
N GLU A 220 6.27 0.96 -19.81
CA GLU A 220 7.16 0.93 -20.96
C GLU A 220 6.89 2.20 -21.80
N ARG A 221 7.69 3.26 -21.62
CA ARG A 221 7.59 4.47 -22.46
C ARG A 221 8.61 4.43 -23.59
N HIS A 222 8.24 5.00 -24.74
CA HIS A 222 9.14 5.24 -25.87
C HIS A 222 10.19 6.34 -25.59
N SER A 223 9.99 7.19 -24.57
CA SER A 223 10.97 8.19 -24.13
C SER A 223 12.12 7.50 -23.37
N LYS A 224 13.20 7.22 -24.09
CA LYS A 224 14.39 6.45 -23.72
C LYS A 224 15.16 7.06 -22.53
N LYS A 225 15.20 6.42 -21.35
CA LYS A 225 16.37 6.45 -20.40
C LYS A 225 16.44 5.18 -19.50
N TYR A 226 15.40 4.84 -18.74
CA TYR A 226 15.26 3.55 -18.01
C TYR A 226 13.90 2.91 -18.30
N SER A 227 13.89 1.64 -18.71
CA SER A 227 12.68 0.94 -19.21
C SER A 227 12.53 -0.43 -18.57
N ILE A 228 11.33 -0.99 -18.64
CA ILE A 228 11.07 -2.39 -18.21
C ILE A 228 12.05 -3.35 -18.90
N ARG A 229 12.33 -3.13 -20.20
CA ARG A 229 13.29 -3.95 -20.95
C ARG A 229 14.69 -3.92 -20.34
N ARG A 230 15.20 -2.75 -19.96
CA ARG A 230 16.52 -2.59 -19.34
C ARG A 230 16.56 -3.22 -17.93
N ALA A 231 15.49 -3.04 -17.15
CA ALA A 231 15.36 -3.68 -15.83
C ALA A 231 15.36 -5.21 -15.95
N VAL A 232 14.63 -5.76 -16.93
CA VAL A 232 14.61 -7.21 -17.20
C VAL A 232 15.97 -7.71 -17.68
N GLU A 233 16.72 -6.95 -18.47
CA GLU A 233 18.07 -7.35 -18.91
C GLU A 233 18.99 -7.59 -17.71
N SER A 234 19.08 -6.61 -16.80
CA SER A 234 19.88 -6.74 -15.57
C SER A 234 19.35 -7.84 -14.63
N PHE A 235 18.03 -7.99 -14.51
CA PHE A 235 17.44 -9.07 -13.72
C PHE A 235 17.77 -10.44 -14.29
N ALA A 236 17.60 -10.64 -15.60
CA ALA A 236 17.82 -11.92 -16.26
C ALA A 236 19.30 -12.35 -16.24
N GLU A 237 20.24 -11.40 -16.30
CA GLU A 237 21.68 -11.66 -16.09
C GLU A 237 21.98 -12.21 -14.69
N SER A 238 21.18 -11.82 -13.70
CA SER A 238 21.32 -12.24 -12.31
C SER A 238 20.68 -13.60 -12.02
N VAL A 239 19.74 -14.05 -12.87
CA VAL A 239 19.11 -15.37 -12.78
C VAL A 239 20.09 -16.40 -13.35
N LYS A 240 20.55 -17.34 -12.50
CA LYS A 240 21.52 -18.39 -12.92
C LYS A 240 21.10 -19.05 -14.24
N SER A 241 22.08 -19.27 -15.11
CA SER A 241 21.94 -19.82 -16.47
C SER A 241 21.59 -21.32 -16.55
N GLY A 242 21.06 -21.91 -15.46
CA GLY A 242 20.65 -23.33 -15.44
C GLY A 242 19.26 -23.55 -16.04
N ASN A 243 18.84 -24.81 -16.17
CA ASN A 243 17.49 -25.19 -16.64
C ASN A 243 16.40 -25.10 -15.55
N SER A 244 16.68 -24.43 -14.42
CA SER A 244 15.71 -24.33 -13.32
C SER A 244 14.54 -23.42 -13.69
N PRO A 245 13.31 -23.78 -13.26
CA PRO A 245 12.14 -22.96 -13.51
C PRO A 245 12.20 -21.66 -12.72
N VAL A 246 11.63 -20.62 -13.30
CA VAL A 246 11.51 -19.28 -12.74
C VAL A 246 10.02 -18.98 -12.53
N LEU A 247 9.59 -18.97 -11.28
CA LEU A 247 8.19 -18.82 -10.89
C LEU A 247 7.87 -17.33 -10.70
N TYR A 248 6.82 -16.80 -11.34
CA TYR A 248 6.40 -15.40 -11.19
C TYR A 248 4.98 -15.29 -10.60
N PRO A 249 4.83 -15.35 -9.27
CA PRO A 249 3.55 -15.12 -8.58
C PRO A 249 3.28 -13.63 -8.39
N ASP A 250 2.15 -13.15 -8.93
CA ASP A 250 1.73 -11.76 -8.75
C ASP A 250 0.22 -11.60 -8.98
N GLU A 251 -0.34 -10.51 -8.46
CA GLU A 251 -1.76 -10.20 -8.54
C GLU A 251 -2.16 -9.76 -9.96
N MET A 252 -3.26 -10.35 -10.46
CA MET A 252 -3.83 -10.05 -11.77
C MET A 252 -5.19 -9.34 -11.63
N ILE A 253 -5.17 -8.09 -11.13
CA ILE A 253 -6.40 -7.31 -10.92
C ILE A 253 -7.00 -6.81 -12.25
N SER A 254 -6.22 -6.08 -13.05
CA SER A 254 -6.62 -5.62 -14.40
C SER A 254 -5.94 -6.39 -15.53
N GLY A 255 -4.97 -7.25 -15.21
CA GLY A 255 -4.12 -7.98 -16.15
C GLY A 255 -3.01 -7.17 -16.83
N SER A 256 -3.19 -5.86 -17.01
CA SER A 256 -2.29 -5.03 -17.81
C SER A 256 -0.82 -5.01 -17.31
N ARG A 257 -0.60 -4.75 -16.02
CA ARG A 257 0.76 -4.71 -15.44
C ARG A 257 1.41 -6.08 -15.40
N PHE A 258 0.69 -7.09 -14.89
CA PHE A 258 1.15 -8.48 -14.83
C PHE A 258 1.64 -8.94 -16.21
N LEU A 259 0.84 -8.71 -17.25
CA LEU A 259 1.19 -9.10 -18.62
C LEU A 259 2.39 -8.34 -19.18
N ASN A 260 2.49 -7.04 -18.91
CA ASN A 260 3.63 -6.26 -19.41
C ASN A 260 4.94 -6.76 -18.80
N LEU A 261 4.95 -7.04 -17.49
CA LEU A 261 6.13 -7.60 -16.81
C LEU A 261 6.40 -9.03 -17.28
N HIS A 262 5.39 -9.89 -17.33
CA HIS A 262 5.52 -11.26 -17.85
C HIS A 262 6.08 -11.27 -19.28
N ARG A 263 5.54 -10.47 -20.20
CA ARG A 263 6.02 -10.41 -21.59
C ARG A 263 7.47 -9.93 -21.67
N ALA A 264 7.86 -8.99 -20.82
CA ALA A 264 9.23 -8.52 -20.77
C ALA A 264 10.17 -9.62 -20.25
N LEU A 265 9.83 -10.26 -19.13
CA LEU A 265 10.58 -11.37 -18.53
C LEU A 265 10.67 -12.58 -19.48
N HIS A 266 9.55 -12.99 -20.10
CA HIS A 266 9.46 -14.13 -21.01
C HIS A 266 10.40 -13.99 -22.22
N ARG A 267 10.57 -12.77 -22.75
CA ARG A 267 11.52 -12.52 -23.85
C ARG A 267 12.97 -12.86 -23.51
N LYS A 268 13.35 -12.87 -22.22
CA LYS A 268 14.73 -13.18 -21.78
C LYS A 268 14.85 -14.56 -21.14
N LEU A 269 13.83 -14.98 -20.40
CA LEU A 269 13.84 -16.25 -19.66
C LEU A 269 13.21 -17.41 -20.46
N GLY A 270 12.46 -17.11 -21.53
CA GLY A 270 11.80 -18.11 -22.37
C GLY A 270 10.85 -19.00 -21.57
N ASP A 271 10.81 -20.28 -21.92
CA ASP A 271 9.90 -21.27 -21.35
C ASP A 271 10.23 -21.64 -19.90
N ARG A 272 11.38 -21.19 -19.37
CA ARG A 272 11.70 -21.32 -17.94
C ARG A 272 10.77 -20.48 -17.08
N LEU A 273 10.22 -19.38 -17.62
CA LEU A 273 9.34 -18.51 -16.88
C LEU A 273 7.93 -19.11 -16.79
N ILE A 274 7.50 -19.42 -15.57
CA ILE A 274 6.16 -19.91 -15.26
C ILE A 274 5.39 -18.77 -14.60
N PRO A 275 4.45 -18.12 -15.30
CA PRO A 275 3.57 -17.13 -14.69
C PRO A 275 2.62 -17.81 -13.70
N ILE A 276 2.43 -17.22 -12.52
CA ILE A 276 1.42 -17.66 -11.55
C ILE A 276 0.48 -16.47 -11.32
N ALA A 277 -0.53 -16.34 -12.17
CA ALA A 277 -1.47 -15.22 -12.13
C ALA A 277 -2.55 -15.44 -11.05
N LEU A 278 -2.61 -14.54 -10.06
CA LEU A 278 -3.59 -14.60 -8.98
C LEU A 278 -4.77 -13.66 -9.31
N GLU A 279 -5.93 -14.21 -9.67
CA GLU A 279 -7.15 -13.43 -10.00
C GLU A 279 -8.12 -13.45 -8.81
N VAL A 280 -8.60 -12.29 -8.34
CA VAL A 280 -9.75 -12.21 -7.41
C VAL A 280 -11.04 -12.00 -8.18
N HIS A 281 -12.06 -12.77 -7.81
CA HIS A 281 -13.43 -12.52 -8.27
C HIS A 281 -14.01 -11.31 -7.53
N SER A 282 -14.09 -10.13 -8.16
CA SER A 282 -14.66 -8.91 -7.53
C SER A 282 -16.18 -9.02 -7.31
N TRP A 283 -16.67 -8.53 -6.16
CA TRP A 283 -18.12 -8.38 -5.89
C TRP A 283 -18.80 -7.35 -6.80
N ASN A 284 -18.06 -6.33 -7.20
CA ASN A 284 -18.56 -5.26 -8.04
C ASN A 284 -18.09 -5.52 -9.46
N THR A 285 -18.95 -6.22 -10.20
CA THR A 285 -18.92 -6.34 -11.66
C THR A 285 -17.57 -6.78 -12.23
N THR A 286 -17.32 -8.08 -12.22
CA THR A 286 -16.71 -8.69 -13.42
C THR A 286 -17.72 -8.48 -14.54
N THR A 287 -17.63 -7.35 -15.25
CA THR A 287 -18.41 -7.18 -16.48
C THR A 287 -18.09 -8.35 -17.41
N ARG A 288 -19.01 -8.74 -18.30
CA ARG A 288 -18.69 -9.76 -19.32
C ARG A 288 -17.39 -9.43 -20.06
N ASP A 289 -17.12 -8.14 -20.26
CA ASP A 289 -15.89 -7.65 -20.89
C ASP A 289 -14.64 -7.90 -20.05
N THR A 290 -14.69 -7.71 -18.74
CA THR A 290 -13.56 -8.04 -17.84
C THR A 290 -13.29 -9.54 -17.84
N ALA A 291 -14.32 -10.38 -17.71
CA ALA A 291 -14.15 -11.84 -17.71
C ALA A 291 -13.58 -12.34 -19.05
N LYS A 292 -14.06 -11.79 -20.18
CA LYS A 292 -13.55 -12.11 -21.51
C LYS A 292 -12.10 -11.68 -21.67
N LYS A 293 -11.73 -10.48 -21.20
CA LYS A 293 -10.33 -10.02 -21.19
C LYS A 293 -9.45 -10.94 -20.37
N THR A 294 -9.84 -11.29 -19.14
CA THR A 294 -9.05 -12.22 -18.32
C THR A 294 -8.91 -13.59 -18.99
N ALA A 295 -9.97 -14.12 -19.60
CA ALA A 295 -9.89 -15.41 -20.31
C ALA A 295 -8.90 -15.37 -21.48
N LEU A 296 -8.89 -14.29 -22.28
CA LEU A 296 -7.93 -14.10 -23.36
C LEU A 296 -6.50 -14.01 -22.84
N VAL A 297 -6.29 -13.31 -21.73
CA VAL A 297 -5.00 -13.17 -21.06
C VAL A 297 -4.49 -14.53 -20.58
N VAL A 298 -5.32 -15.28 -19.88
CA VAL A 298 -4.98 -16.64 -19.39
C VAL A 298 -4.69 -17.58 -20.55
N ALA A 299 -5.44 -17.50 -21.66
CA ALA A 299 -5.16 -18.28 -22.86
C ALA A 299 -3.81 -17.92 -23.48
N GLU A 300 -3.46 -16.64 -23.54
CA GLU A 300 -2.13 -16.19 -24.01
C GLU A 300 -1.01 -16.74 -23.13
N LEU A 301 -1.16 -16.66 -21.80
CA LEU A 301 -0.17 -17.15 -20.84
C LEU A 301 0.02 -18.68 -20.98
N ARG A 302 -1.08 -19.44 -21.06
CA ARG A 302 -1.03 -20.89 -21.26
C ARG A 302 -0.38 -21.30 -22.57
N LYS A 303 -0.62 -20.55 -23.66
CA LYS A 303 0.04 -20.81 -24.95
C LYS A 303 1.56 -20.62 -24.89
N LYS A 304 2.04 -19.77 -24.00
CA LYS A 304 3.47 -19.45 -23.81
C LYS A 304 4.15 -20.24 -22.70
N THR A 305 3.41 -21.15 -22.04
CA THR A 305 3.89 -21.98 -20.94
C THR A 305 3.92 -23.44 -21.42
N SER A 306 4.85 -24.25 -20.91
CA SER A 306 4.90 -25.67 -21.24
C SER A 306 3.59 -26.38 -20.86
N ALA A 307 3.29 -27.49 -21.52
CA ALA A 307 2.09 -28.28 -21.22
C ALA A 307 2.06 -28.76 -19.77
N SER A 308 3.21 -29.17 -19.22
CA SER A 308 3.31 -29.63 -17.82
C SER A 308 3.05 -28.51 -16.81
N ALA A 309 3.48 -27.27 -17.10
CA ALA A 309 3.28 -26.12 -16.20
C ALA A 309 1.98 -25.32 -16.47
N SER A 310 1.24 -25.62 -17.54
CA SER A 310 -0.02 -24.97 -17.89
C SER A 310 -1.07 -24.90 -16.76
N PRO A 311 -1.19 -25.92 -15.87
CA PRO A 311 -2.08 -25.85 -14.70
C PRO A 311 -1.70 -24.77 -13.69
N LEU A 312 -0.44 -24.35 -13.63
CA LEU A 312 0.07 -23.34 -12.68
C LEU A 312 -0.20 -21.90 -13.12
N VAL A 313 -0.60 -21.70 -14.36
CA VAL A 313 -0.65 -20.38 -14.99
C VAL A 313 -1.61 -19.41 -14.29
N HIS A 314 -2.70 -19.92 -13.71
CA HIS A 314 -3.79 -19.09 -13.26
C HIS A 314 -4.58 -19.72 -12.12
N PHE A 315 -4.70 -18.97 -11.02
CA PHE A 315 -5.46 -19.36 -9.84
C PHE A 315 -6.51 -18.30 -9.51
N ARG A 316 -7.74 -18.75 -9.24
CA ARG A 316 -8.84 -17.88 -8.84
C ARG A 316 -9.00 -17.86 -7.33
N PHE A 317 -9.11 -16.67 -6.79
CA PHE A 317 -9.33 -16.40 -5.39
C PHE A 317 -10.78 -16.01 -5.11
N PRO A 318 -11.33 -16.46 -3.98
CA PRO A 318 -12.62 -16.00 -3.53
C PRO A 318 -12.57 -14.48 -3.23
N PRO A 319 -13.68 -13.76 -3.39
CA PRO A 319 -13.75 -12.37 -2.97
C PRO A 319 -13.49 -12.21 -1.46
N SER A 320 -13.00 -11.04 -1.05
CA SER A 320 -12.95 -10.63 0.37
C SER A 320 -14.35 -10.69 1.00
N GLN A 321 -14.48 -11.03 2.28
CA GLN A 321 -15.82 -11.16 2.87
C GLN A 321 -16.54 -9.80 2.95
N ARG A 322 -17.86 -9.81 2.79
CA ARG A 322 -18.68 -8.61 3.00
C ARG A 322 -18.87 -8.38 4.48
N ILE A 323 -18.62 -7.17 4.95
CA ILE A 323 -18.83 -6.79 6.34
C ILE A 323 -20.14 -6.01 6.43
N THR A 324 -20.97 -6.33 7.42
CA THR A 324 -22.21 -5.58 7.68
C THR A 324 -22.01 -4.72 8.92
N ILE A 325 -22.32 -3.44 8.78
CA ILE A 325 -22.18 -2.38 9.80
C ILE A 325 -23.59 -1.99 10.23
N ASP A 326 -23.96 -2.13 11.50
CA ASP A 326 -25.26 -1.71 12.08
C ASP A 326 -26.51 -2.13 11.30
N SER A 327 -26.53 -3.37 10.76
CA SER A 327 -27.60 -3.85 9.86
C SER A 327 -27.79 -3.02 8.57
N GLY A 328 -26.82 -2.15 8.25
CA GLY A 328 -26.74 -1.36 7.04
C GLY A 328 -26.30 -2.18 5.81
N PRO A 329 -26.11 -1.53 4.65
CA PRO A 329 -25.64 -2.23 3.46
C PRO A 329 -24.22 -2.79 3.68
N PRO A 330 -23.90 -3.97 3.12
CA PRO A 330 -22.59 -4.56 3.26
C PRO A 330 -21.52 -3.66 2.65
N VAL A 331 -20.43 -3.47 3.39
CA VAL A 331 -19.21 -2.79 2.95
C VAL A 331 -18.13 -3.82 2.64
N ILE A 332 -17.19 -3.43 1.79
CA ILE A 332 -16.07 -4.28 1.36
C ILE A 332 -14.80 -3.42 1.45
N PRO A 333 -13.70 -3.96 1.99
CA PRO A 333 -12.40 -3.30 1.90
C PRO A 333 -12.02 -2.97 0.45
N ASN A 334 -11.30 -1.85 0.25
CA ASN A 334 -10.97 -1.37 -1.09
C ASN A 334 -9.96 -2.28 -1.84
N SER A 335 -9.15 -3.05 -1.12
CA SER A 335 -8.17 -3.98 -1.73
C SER A 335 -8.83 -5.33 -2.06
N PRO A 336 -8.65 -5.87 -3.28
CA PRO A 336 -9.24 -7.16 -3.67
C PRO A 336 -8.55 -8.35 -3.00
N PHE A 337 -7.26 -8.22 -2.68
CA PHE A 337 -6.50 -9.20 -1.91
C PHE A 337 -6.25 -8.66 -0.51
N TYR A 338 -6.39 -9.50 0.51
CA TYR A 338 -6.21 -9.03 1.89
C TYR A 338 -4.76 -8.63 2.23
N TRP A 339 -3.77 -9.05 1.42
CA TRP A 339 -2.38 -8.60 1.48
C TRP A 339 -2.03 -7.51 0.44
N GLY A 340 -2.93 -7.20 -0.48
CA GLY A 340 -2.64 -6.40 -1.66
C GLY A 340 -2.50 -4.90 -1.35
N GLU A 341 -1.46 -4.28 -1.92
CA GLU A 341 -1.15 -2.85 -1.88
C GLU A 341 -0.91 -2.21 -0.48
N VAL A 342 -0.71 -3.02 0.57
CA VAL A 342 -0.38 -2.53 1.92
C VAL A 342 1.08 -2.83 2.26
N ASP A 343 1.91 -1.78 2.34
CA ASP A 343 3.35 -1.88 2.61
C ASP A 343 3.64 -2.73 3.88
N THR A 344 2.92 -2.49 4.97
CA THR A 344 3.15 -3.18 6.26
C THR A 344 2.86 -4.69 6.17
N LEU A 345 1.92 -5.13 5.33
CA LEU A 345 1.63 -6.55 5.11
C LEU A 345 2.70 -7.22 4.24
N ALA A 346 3.29 -6.47 3.31
CA ALA A 346 4.41 -6.93 2.50
C ALA A 346 5.74 -6.98 3.28
N GLY A 347 5.81 -6.37 4.47
CA GLY A 347 7.03 -6.31 5.29
C GLY A 347 8.09 -5.36 4.75
N LYS A 348 7.76 -4.62 3.68
CA LYS A 348 8.64 -3.66 3.03
C LYS A 348 7.82 -2.56 2.36
N ARG A 349 8.41 -1.38 2.22
CA ARG A 349 7.81 -0.21 1.57
C ARG A 349 8.47 0.05 0.23
N LYS A 350 7.68 0.24 -0.84
CA LYS A 350 8.20 0.78 -2.11
C LYS A 350 8.41 2.29 -2.02
N VAL A 351 9.62 2.73 -2.34
CA VAL A 351 10.05 4.11 -2.27
C VAL A 351 10.93 4.45 -3.48
N ASN A 352 10.85 5.68 -3.97
CA ASN A 352 11.97 6.30 -4.66
C ASN A 352 12.10 7.73 -4.14
N LEU A 353 12.90 7.91 -3.07
CA LEU A 353 12.77 9.05 -2.19
C LEU A 353 12.96 10.38 -2.93
N VAL A 354 14.12 10.57 -3.56
CA VAL A 354 14.44 11.84 -4.24
C VAL A 354 13.44 12.14 -5.35
N PHE A 355 13.10 11.17 -6.18
CA PHE A 355 12.23 11.39 -7.34
C PHE A 355 10.75 11.52 -6.95
N ASP A 356 10.32 10.87 -5.86
CA ASP A 356 9.01 11.09 -5.26
C ASP A 356 8.91 12.51 -4.69
N LEU A 357 9.94 12.97 -3.96
CA LEU A 357 10.01 14.33 -3.44
C LEU A 357 9.99 15.39 -4.56
N ILE A 358 10.76 15.20 -5.64
CA ILE A 358 10.74 16.10 -6.81
C ILE A 358 9.33 16.22 -7.39
N ASN A 359 8.62 15.10 -7.52
CA ASN A 359 7.26 15.10 -8.06
C ASN A 359 6.27 15.83 -7.16
N GLU A 360 6.39 15.67 -5.84
CA GLU A 360 5.54 16.36 -4.87
C GLU A 360 5.84 17.87 -4.85
N LEU A 361 7.12 18.26 -4.81
CA LEU A 361 7.54 19.66 -4.86
C LEU A 361 7.12 20.33 -6.18
N ARG A 362 7.20 19.61 -7.32
CA ARG A 362 6.68 20.08 -8.60
C ARG A 362 5.18 20.34 -8.56
N ALA A 363 4.40 19.45 -7.95
CA ALA A 363 2.96 19.63 -7.83
C ALA A 363 2.60 20.86 -6.97
N ILE A 364 3.34 21.08 -5.87
CA ILE A 364 3.19 22.29 -5.04
C ILE A 364 3.56 23.54 -5.85
N SER A 365 4.68 23.50 -6.58
CA SER A 365 5.12 24.58 -7.46
C SER A 365 4.10 24.89 -8.56
N GLU A 366 3.44 23.89 -9.15
CA GLU A 366 2.40 24.12 -10.15
C GLU A 366 1.21 24.86 -9.51
N ALA A 367 0.82 24.48 -8.29
CA ALA A 367 -0.24 25.17 -7.57
C ALA A 367 0.12 26.64 -7.27
N PHE A 368 1.39 26.95 -7.04
CA PHE A 368 1.87 28.33 -6.85
C PHE A 368 1.71 29.24 -8.07
N ARG A 369 1.48 28.69 -9.28
CA ARG A 369 1.26 29.53 -10.47
C ARG A 369 -0.01 30.34 -10.41
N ASP A 370 -1.00 29.89 -9.63
CA ASP A 370 -2.19 30.67 -9.30
C ASP A 370 -1.93 31.51 -8.03
N PRO A 371 -1.89 32.86 -8.14
CA PRO A 371 -1.72 33.75 -7.00
C PRO A 371 -2.79 33.60 -5.92
N GLN A 372 -3.96 33.04 -6.26
CA GLN A 372 -5.08 32.82 -5.34
C GLN A 372 -5.19 31.36 -4.88
N SER A 373 -4.19 30.51 -5.19
CA SER A 373 -4.26 29.10 -4.81
C SER A 373 -4.37 28.91 -3.30
N GLU A 374 -5.16 27.90 -2.91
CA GLU A 374 -5.28 27.47 -1.51
C GLU A 374 -3.91 27.14 -0.91
N THR A 375 -2.95 26.71 -1.74
CA THR A 375 -1.56 26.42 -1.38
C THR A 375 -0.80 27.66 -0.91
N ILE A 376 -0.94 28.82 -1.59
CA ILE A 376 -0.32 30.08 -1.16
C ILE A 376 -0.98 30.58 0.13
N LEU A 377 -2.30 30.53 0.24
CA LEU A 377 -3.03 30.92 1.45
C LEU A 377 -2.65 30.04 2.65
N THR A 378 -2.45 28.76 2.39
CA THR A 378 -1.93 27.75 3.31
C THR A 378 -0.53 28.10 3.82
N LEU A 379 0.38 28.47 2.93
CA LEU A 379 1.73 28.92 3.30
C LEU A 379 1.69 30.23 4.09
N HIS A 380 0.91 31.22 3.64
CA HIS A 380 0.77 32.48 4.35
C HIS A 380 0.29 32.25 5.80
N ARG A 381 -0.66 31.35 6.02
CA ARG A 381 -1.07 30.94 7.37
C ARG A 381 0.09 30.30 8.15
N LEU A 382 0.89 29.43 7.52
CA LEU A 382 2.05 28.78 8.17
C LEU A 382 3.08 29.80 8.63
N TRP A 383 3.41 30.76 7.77
CA TRP A 383 4.43 31.75 8.06
C TRP A 383 3.91 32.95 8.86
N SER A 384 2.59 33.11 8.94
CA SER A 384 1.98 34.19 9.72
C SER A 384 2.12 34.00 11.22
N ARG A 385 2.74 32.93 11.72
CA ARG A 385 2.95 32.66 13.15
C ARG A 385 4.38 32.17 13.41
N ASP A 386 4.98 32.64 14.50
CA ASP A 386 6.23 32.08 15.03
C ASP A 386 5.97 30.82 15.85
N THR A 387 7.04 30.16 16.30
CA THR A 387 6.96 28.96 17.16
C THR A 387 6.30 29.20 18.53
N ASN A 388 6.02 30.46 18.89
CA ASN A 388 5.30 30.87 20.10
C ASN A 388 3.89 31.38 19.79
N GLY A 389 3.40 31.22 18.56
CA GLY A 389 2.08 31.67 18.11
C GLY A 389 1.98 33.18 17.83
N ARG A 390 3.08 33.94 17.86
CA ARG A 390 3.10 35.39 17.57
C ARG A 390 3.03 35.63 16.08
N ILE A 391 2.24 36.63 15.67
CA ILE A 391 2.04 36.89 14.26
C ILE A 391 3.31 37.48 13.62
N ILE A 392 3.96 36.73 12.71
CA ILE A 392 5.04 37.26 11.87
C ILE A 392 4.46 37.51 10.48
N SER A 393 4.22 38.77 10.12
CA SER A 393 3.71 39.10 8.79
C SER A 393 4.77 38.84 7.71
N GLY A 394 4.66 37.75 6.97
CA GLY A 394 5.05 37.73 5.56
C GLY A 394 3.89 38.30 4.77
N ALA A 395 3.99 39.52 4.26
CA ALA A 395 2.86 40.18 3.59
C ALA A 395 2.32 39.29 2.46
N LEU A 396 1.08 38.80 2.57
CA LEU A 396 0.42 37.97 1.56
C LEU A 396 0.62 38.51 0.13
N PRO A 397 0.52 39.83 -0.15
CA PRO A 397 0.81 40.39 -1.48
C PRO A 397 2.22 40.06 -2.01
N HIS A 398 3.22 40.00 -1.14
CA HIS A 398 4.57 39.61 -1.51
C HIS A 398 4.62 38.13 -1.96
N LEU A 399 3.98 37.22 -1.21
CA LEU A 399 3.92 35.79 -1.59
C LEU A 399 3.13 35.58 -2.89
N GLN A 400 2.01 36.29 -3.05
CA GLN A 400 1.17 36.25 -4.26
C GLN A 400 1.87 36.81 -5.51
N SER A 401 2.93 37.60 -5.34
CA SER A 401 3.78 38.09 -6.43
C SER A 401 5.00 37.18 -6.67
N LEU A 402 5.69 36.82 -5.58
CA LEU A 402 6.94 36.08 -5.61
C LEU A 402 6.79 34.65 -6.11
N LEU A 403 5.86 33.88 -5.52
CA LEU A 403 5.76 32.45 -5.75
C LEU A 403 5.33 32.10 -7.18
N PRO A 404 4.32 32.77 -7.80
CA PRO A 404 3.96 32.51 -9.20
C PRO A 404 5.11 32.82 -10.16
N ARG A 405 5.87 33.90 -9.90
CA ARG A 405 7.04 34.28 -10.71
C ARG A 405 8.12 33.21 -10.67
N MET A 406 8.44 32.69 -9.49
CA MET A 406 9.46 31.64 -9.33
C MET A 406 8.97 30.28 -9.87
N ALA A 407 7.72 29.91 -9.62
CA ALA A 407 7.10 28.70 -10.15
C ALA A 407 7.04 28.64 -11.69
N SER A 408 7.04 29.81 -12.34
CA SER A 408 7.09 29.91 -13.80
C SER A 408 8.51 29.81 -14.35
N ARG A 409 9.53 30.06 -13.52
CA ARG A 409 10.95 30.04 -13.92
C ARG A 409 11.62 28.70 -13.66
N VAL A 410 11.22 27.98 -12.60
CA VAL A 410 11.88 26.73 -12.20
C VAL A 410 11.82 25.66 -13.29
N ASN A 411 12.99 25.22 -13.77
CA ASN A 411 13.10 24.11 -14.71
C ASN A 411 13.26 22.79 -13.97
N TRP A 412 12.12 22.15 -13.71
CA TRP A 412 12.07 20.85 -13.04
C TRP A 412 12.78 19.72 -13.79
N SER A 413 12.95 19.80 -15.12
CA SER A 413 13.69 18.80 -15.88
C SER A 413 15.20 18.87 -15.62
N THR A 414 15.74 20.09 -15.45
CA THR A 414 17.15 20.29 -15.05
C THR A 414 17.42 19.71 -13.66
N ILE A 415 16.49 19.91 -12.71
CA ILE A 415 16.58 19.35 -11.36
C ILE A 415 16.51 17.81 -11.41
N GLU A 416 15.62 17.23 -12.21
CA GLU A 416 15.55 15.78 -12.43
C GLU A 416 16.85 15.21 -13.03
N ASP A 417 17.43 15.88 -14.04
CA ASP A 417 18.71 15.47 -14.62
C ASP A 417 19.87 15.54 -13.61
N SER A 418 19.89 16.57 -12.78
CA SER A 418 20.86 16.69 -11.69
C SER A 418 20.68 15.59 -10.64
N ALA A 419 19.42 15.25 -10.32
CA ALA A 419 19.10 14.17 -9.39
C ALA A 419 19.50 12.80 -9.94
N ARG A 420 19.35 12.58 -11.25
CA ARG A 420 19.83 11.37 -11.92
C ARG A 420 21.35 11.21 -11.82
N ALA A 421 22.10 12.30 -11.94
CA ALA A 421 23.55 12.26 -11.81
C ALA A 421 23.97 12.01 -10.35
N ALA A 422 23.36 12.72 -9.40
CA ALA A 422 23.70 12.62 -7.97
C ALA A 422 23.23 11.32 -7.31
N PHE A 423 22.07 10.79 -7.72
CA PHE A 423 21.42 9.61 -7.12
C PHE A 423 21.12 8.55 -8.17
N ALA A 424 22.10 8.24 -9.02
CA ALA A 424 21.96 7.29 -10.11
C ALA A 424 21.50 5.89 -9.66
N SER A 425 21.96 5.43 -8.49
CA SER A 425 21.54 4.16 -7.87
C SER A 425 20.05 4.14 -7.52
N GLU A 426 19.54 5.21 -6.91
CA GLU A 426 18.11 5.34 -6.57
C GLU A 426 17.24 5.41 -7.83
N TYR A 427 17.70 6.07 -8.90
CA TYR A 427 16.96 6.16 -10.16
C TYR A 427 16.71 4.79 -10.81
N VAL A 428 17.71 3.89 -10.78
CA VAL A 428 17.59 2.54 -11.36
C VAL A 428 17.00 1.52 -10.38
N GLY A 429 16.74 1.90 -9.12
CA GLY A 429 16.17 1.02 -8.11
C GLY A 429 17.19 0.15 -7.36
N ASN A 430 18.48 0.51 -7.42
CA ASN A 430 19.50 -0.17 -6.61
C ASN A 430 19.42 0.36 -5.18
N ARG A 431 18.93 -0.49 -4.26
CA ARG A 431 18.68 -0.21 -2.84
C ARG A 431 19.90 0.43 -2.15
N PRO A 432 19.94 1.75 -1.89
CA PRO A 432 20.79 2.27 -0.84
C PRO A 432 20.11 1.97 0.50
N VAL A 433 20.87 1.68 1.55
CA VAL A 433 20.33 1.77 2.91
C VAL A 433 19.93 3.22 3.13
N ILE A 434 18.64 3.52 3.32
CA ILE A 434 18.16 4.89 3.57
C ILE A 434 17.82 5.03 5.04
N THR A 435 18.65 5.79 5.75
CA THR A 435 18.43 6.23 7.12
C THR A 435 17.69 7.57 7.13
N GLU A 436 17.22 8.02 8.29
CA GLU A 436 16.69 9.37 8.46
C GLU A 436 17.71 10.45 8.03
N ASN A 437 18.99 10.24 8.34
CA ASN A 437 20.08 11.11 7.91
C ASN A 437 20.17 11.22 6.39
N HIS A 438 20.02 10.11 5.67
CA HIS A 438 19.99 10.11 4.21
C HIS A 438 18.78 10.88 3.68
N ALA A 439 17.61 10.75 4.30
CA ALA A 439 16.42 11.49 3.91
C ALA A 439 16.60 13.01 4.11
N MET A 440 17.15 13.42 5.26
CA MET A 440 17.48 14.82 5.53
C MET A 440 18.51 15.36 4.53
N GLU A 441 19.54 14.57 4.21
CA GLU A 441 20.57 14.94 3.23
C GLU A 441 19.96 15.22 1.85
N ARG A 442 19.08 14.33 1.38
CA ARG A 442 18.39 14.45 0.09
C ARG A 442 17.46 15.65 0.06
N MET A 443 16.78 15.93 1.17
CA MET A 443 15.95 17.12 1.30
C MET A 443 16.78 18.41 1.24
N ARG A 444 17.90 18.47 1.97
CA ARG A 444 18.82 19.61 1.93
C ARG A 444 19.44 19.79 0.55
N TRP A 445 19.77 18.68 -0.13
CA TRP A 445 20.26 18.70 -1.50
C TRP A 445 19.20 19.29 -2.44
N LEU A 446 17.96 18.79 -2.41
CA LEU A 446 16.87 19.29 -3.26
C LEU A 446 16.62 20.79 -3.08
N LYS A 447 16.61 21.25 -1.83
CA LYS A 447 16.45 22.66 -1.49
C LYS A 447 17.54 23.54 -2.10
N ARG A 448 18.81 23.09 -2.04
CA ARG A 448 19.95 23.79 -2.65
C ARG A 448 19.85 23.78 -4.17
N GLU A 449 19.47 22.65 -4.77
CA GLU A 449 19.34 22.52 -6.22
C GLU A 449 18.24 23.40 -6.81
N ILE A 450 17.09 23.49 -6.16
CA ILE A 450 16.02 24.41 -6.55
C ILE A 450 16.50 25.86 -6.48
N ALA A 451 17.20 26.24 -5.40
CA ALA A 451 17.71 27.59 -5.25
C ALA A 451 18.79 27.93 -6.30
N ARG A 452 19.71 27.00 -6.56
CA ARG A 452 20.77 27.11 -7.57
C ARG A 452 20.22 27.22 -8.99
N GLU A 453 19.18 26.45 -9.32
CA GLU A 453 18.56 26.50 -10.65
C GLU A 453 17.87 27.85 -10.90
N LEU A 454 17.18 28.38 -9.89
CA LEU A 454 16.42 29.64 -10.01
C LEU A 454 17.30 30.90 -10.02
N ASP A 455 18.46 30.85 -9.36
CA ASP A 455 19.36 31.99 -9.19
C ASP A 455 20.83 31.54 -9.03
N PRO A 456 21.47 31.03 -10.11
CA PRO A 456 22.82 30.48 -10.04
C PRO A 456 23.85 31.52 -9.60
N GLU A 457 23.76 32.75 -10.12
CA GLU A 457 24.69 33.83 -9.83
C GLU A 457 24.71 34.21 -8.34
N ARG A 458 23.55 34.30 -7.67
CA ARG A 458 23.53 34.62 -6.23
C ARG A 458 23.82 33.42 -5.35
N PHE A 459 23.46 32.21 -5.79
CA PHE A 459 23.76 30.97 -5.08
C PHE A 459 25.27 30.78 -4.93
N ASP A 460 26.04 30.94 -6.01
CA ASP A 460 27.50 30.77 -6.03
C ASP A 460 28.22 31.82 -5.16
N ASN A 461 27.59 32.97 -4.92
CA ASN A 461 28.09 34.04 -4.05
C ASN A 461 27.63 33.93 -2.59
N GLY A 462 26.91 32.86 -2.21
CA GLY A 462 26.53 32.55 -0.83
C GLY A 462 25.48 33.49 -0.20
N LYS A 463 24.77 34.30 -1.01
CA LYS A 463 23.77 35.26 -0.49
C LYS A 463 22.36 34.68 -0.55
N PRO A 464 21.64 34.52 0.58
CA PRO A 464 20.25 34.09 0.56
C PRO A 464 19.38 35.12 -0.16
N GLY A 465 18.59 34.65 -1.12
CA GLY A 465 17.73 35.47 -1.97
C GLY A 465 16.32 34.90 -2.12
N GLU A 466 15.55 35.49 -3.02
CA GLU A 466 14.17 35.08 -3.32
C GLU A 466 14.03 33.58 -3.69
N ALA A 467 15.04 32.99 -4.35
CA ALA A 467 15.08 31.57 -4.66
C ALA A 467 15.09 30.68 -3.40
N HIS A 468 15.74 31.13 -2.32
CA HIS A 468 15.73 30.43 -1.04
C HIS A 468 14.36 30.51 -0.35
N VAL A 469 13.67 31.64 -0.46
CA VAL A 469 12.29 31.81 0.03
C VAL A 469 11.35 30.84 -0.69
N PHE A 470 11.47 30.74 -2.02
CA PHE A 470 10.71 29.77 -2.80
C PHE A 470 11.00 28.31 -2.41
N ALA A 471 12.27 27.94 -2.24
CA ALA A 471 12.65 26.60 -1.82
C ALA A 471 12.15 26.26 -0.40
N ASN A 472 12.19 27.22 0.54
CA ASN A 472 11.57 27.08 1.87
C ASN A 472 10.06 26.86 1.77
N ALA A 473 9.38 27.66 0.96
CA ALA A 473 7.93 27.58 0.77
C ALA A 473 7.49 26.19 0.30
N LEU A 474 8.21 25.60 -0.67
CA LEU A 474 7.93 24.25 -1.15
C LEU A 474 8.14 23.20 -0.04
N HIS A 475 9.23 23.31 0.72
CA HIS A 475 9.56 22.39 1.79
C HIS A 475 8.55 22.41 2.94
N ASP A 476 8.15 23.59 3.40
CA ASP A 476 7.21 23.72 4.52
C ASP A 476 5.82 23.18 4.16
N LEU A 477 5.40 23.38 2.91
CA LEU A 477 4.15 22.81 2.40
C LEU A 477 4.21 21.30 2.17
N LEU A 478 5.37 20.78 1.75
CA LEU A 478 5.58 19.35 1.65
C LEU A 478 5.43 18.68 3.02
N ASN A 479 6.09 19.24 4.04
CA ASN A 479 5.97 18.75 5.43
C ASN A 479 4.52 18.83 5.92
N ARG A 480 3.79 19.89 5.56
CA ARG A 480 2.35 19.99 5.83
C ARG A 480 1.53 18.91 5.11
N GLY A 481 1.81 18.64 3.84
CA GLY A 481 1.06 17.69 3.00
C GLY A 481 1.25 16.23 3.40
N ALA A 482 2.41 15.89 3.96
CA ALA A 482 2.78 14.55 4.43
C ALA A 482 1.79 13.95 5.45
N HIS A 483 0.98 14.79 6.13
CA HIS A 483 0.12 14.38 7.25
C HIS A 483 -1.39 14.31 6.94
N GLY A 484 -1.83 14.41 5.68
CA GLY A 484 -3.27 14.28 5.42
C GLY A 484 -3.76 14.32 3.97
N ARG A 485 -2.91 14.66 2.99
CA ARG A 485 -3.28 14.61 1.58
C ARG A 485 -2.14 14.04 0.76
N ARG A 486 -2.16 12.73 0.49
CA ARG A 486 -1.34 12.16 -0.59
C ARG A 486 -1.83 12.78 -1.90
N LEU A 487 -1.05 13.72 -2.45
CA LEU A 487 -1.26 14.18 -3.82
C LEU A 487 -1.15 12.96 -4.75
N PRO A 488 -2.00 12.86 -5.79
CA PRO A 488 -1.97 11.71 -6.69
C PRO A 488 -0.58 11.57 -7.30
N ARG A 489 0.12 10.48 -6.96
CA ARG A 489 1.44 10.19 -7.51
C ARG A 489 1.35 10.19 -9.05
N PRO A 490 2.29 10.84 -9.76
CA PRO A 490 2.29 10.82 -11.21
C PRO A 490 2.31 9.37 -11.68
N LYS A 491 1.29 8.99 -12.46
CA LYS A 491 1.08 7.61 -12.92
C LYS A 491 2.21 7.11 -13.85
N ASN A 492 3.02 8.04 -14.36
CA ASN A 492 4.00 7.78 -15.41
C ASN A 492 5.41 8.19 -14.95
N ARG A 493 6.14 7.26 -14.36
CA ARG A 493 7.52 7.45 -13.85
C ARG A 493 8.49 6.70 -14.77
N ASP A 494 9.63 7.31 -15.08
CA ASP A 494 10.74 6.70 -15.83
C ASP A 494 11.86 6.18 -14.91
N TYR A 495 11.68 6.28 -13.60
CA TYR A 495 12.55 5.71 -12.58
C TYR A 495 11.96 4.44 -11.97
N CYS A 496 12.80 3.68 -11.27
CA CYS A 496 12.42 2.45 -10.60
C CYS A 496 12.24 2.67 -9.10
N GLU A 497 11.12 2.20 -8.52
CA GLU A 497 10.99 2.14 -7.07
C GLU A 497 11.90 1.03 -6.53
N TYR A 498 12.61 1.30 -5.43
CA TYR A 498 13.28 0.28 -4.61
C TYR A 498 12.45 0.04 -3.36
N THR A 499 12.83 -0.96 -2.56
CA THR A 499 12.14 -1.30 -1.33
C THR A 499 13.02 -1.09 -0.12
N LEU A 500 12.40 -0.60 0.96
CA LEU A 500 12.98 -0.53 2.30
C LEU A 500 12.28 -1.55 3.17
N ASP A 501 13.03 -2.43 3.81
CA ASP A 501 12.49 -3.42 4.72
C ASP A 501 12.11 -2.73 6.03
N TYR A 502 10.97 -3.12 6.62
CA TYR A 502 10.57 -2.56 7.91
C TYR A 502 11.46 -3.08 9.03
N ALA A 503 11.72 -2.23 10.02
CA ALA A 503 12.34 -2.65 11.28
C ALA A 503 11.33 -3.46 12.12
N MET A 504 11.84 -4.16 13.13
CA MET A 504 10.98 -4.60 14.23
C MET A 504 10.33 -3.35 14.85
N PRO A 505 9.07 -3.42 15.31
CA PRO A 505 8.18 -4.59 15.34
C PRO A 505 7.34 -4.75 14.06
N LEU A 506 7.37 -3.80 13.12
CA LEU A 506 6.52 -3.83 11.92
C LEU A 506 6.84 -5.02 10.98
N SER A 507 8.08 -5.48 10.92
CA SER A 507 8.42 -6.69 10.16
C SER A 507 7.71 -7.95 10.69
N ALA A 508 7.34 -8.00 11.97
CA ALA A 508 6.59 -9.11 12.56
C ALA A 508 5.18 -9.26 11.97
N ILE A 509 4.60 -8.18 11.46
CA ILE A 509 3.29 -8.18 10.77
C ILE A 509 3.34 -9.12 9.57
N ASN A 510 4.32 -8.95 8.69
CA ASN A 510 4.52 -9.79 7.52
C ASN A 510 4.92 -11.21 7.91
N ALA A 511 5.85 -11.36 8.86
CA ALA A 511 6.29 -12.68 9.33
C ALA A 511 5.11 -13.52 9.87
N LYS A 512 4.24 -12.92 10.68
CA LYS A 512 3.04 -13.59 11.22
C LYS A 512 2.02 -13.89 10.13
N LEU A 513 1.81 -12.98 9.20
CA LEU A 513 0.91 -13.20 8.07
C LEU A 513 1.36 -14.42 7.25
N VAL A 514 2.64 -14.49 6.90
CA VAL A 514 3.22 -15.63 6.19
C VAL A 514 3.08 -16.91 7.02
N SER A 515 3.38 -16.88 8.33
CA SER A 515 3.28 -18.05 9.19
C SER A 515 1.86 -18.63 9.22
N LEU A 516 0.84 -17.77 9.33
CA LEU A 516 -0.56 -18.19 9.35
C LEU A 516 -0.98 -18.88 8.05
N VAL A 517 -0.47 -18.44 6.89
CA VAL A 517 -0.73 -19.14 5.62
C VAL A 517 -0.02 -20.51 5.57
N ILE A 518 1.19 -20.60 6.13
CA ILE A 518 1.91 -21.88 6.26
C ILE A 518 1.18 -22.85 7.20
N GLU A 519 0.56 -22.35 8.28
CA GLU A 519 -0.30 -23.16 9.16
C GLU A 519 -1.51 -23.74 8.38
N GLU A 520 -2.10 -22.98 7.45
CA GLU A 520 -3.15 -23.50 6.56
C GLU A 520 -2.62 -24.57 5.58
N VAL A 521 -1.38 -24.47 5.11
CA VAL A 521 -0.74 -25.54 4.29
C VAL A 521 -0.66 -26.84 5.09
N THR A 522 -0.15 -26.78 6.32
CA THR A 522 -0.06 -27.94 7.22
C THR A 522 -1.43 -28.55 7.49
N THR A 523 -2.44 -27.71 7.75
CA THR A 523 -3.83 -28.13 7.99
C THR A 523 -4.40 -28.86 6.76
N LEU A 524 -4.23 -28.29 5.56
CA LEU A 524 -4.74 -28.88 4.32
C LEU A 524 -4.04 -30.20 3.97
N ARG A 525 -2.73 -30.31 4.21
CA ARG A 525 -1.97 -31.56 4.05
C ARG A 525 -2.51 -32.65 4.99
N GLY A 526 -2.73 -32.32 6.27
CA GLY A 526 -3.30 -33.26 7.24
C GLY A 526 -4.68 -33.78 6.82
N GLN A 527 -5.56 -32.90 6.35
CA GLN A 527 -6.89 -33.28 5.85
C GLN A 527 -6.83 -34.20 4.62
N ALA A 528 -5.89 -33.94 3.69
CA ALA A 528 -5.70 -34.78 2.52
C ALA A 528 -5.25 -36.20 2.92
N SER A 529 -4.29 -36.32 3.83
CA SER A 529 -3.81 -37.63 4.33
C SER A 529 -4.91 -38.44 5.01
N MET A 530 -5.75 -37.81 5.84
CA MET A 530 -6.87 -38.50 6.49
C MET A 530 -7.91 -39.00 5.47
N THR A 531 -8.17 -38.22 4.41
CA THR A 531 -9.11 -38.61 3.36
C THR A 531 -8.64 -39.85 2.61
N VAL A 532 -7.35 -39.93 2.29
CA VAL A 532 -6.75 -41.12 1.65
C VAL A 532 -6.87 -42.35 2.55
N GLN A 533 -6.51 -42.23 3.83
CA GLN A 533 -6.62 -43.33 4.80
C GLN A 533 -8.06 -43.85 4.96
N MET A 534 -9.05 -42.96 5.03
CA MET A 534 -10.47 -43.37 5.11
C MET A 534 -10.96 -44.05 3.82
N SER A 535 -10.48 -43.62 2.66
CA SER A 535 -10.82 -44.25 1.38
C SER A 535 -10.23 -45.65 1.26
N GLU A 536 -8.99 -45.86 1.73
CA GLU A 536 -8.33 -47.17 1.75
C GLU A 536 -8.99 -48.13 2.76
N SER A 537 -9.41 -47.66 3.94
CA SER A 537 -10.12 -48.48 4.93
C SER A 537 -11.53 -48.90 4.50
N THR A 538 -12.18 -48.09 3.63
CA THR A 538 -13.51 -48.41 3.10
C THR A 538 -13.45 -49.46 1.99
N ILE A 539 -12.35 -49.52 1.23
CA ILE A 539 -12.10 -50.54 0.20
C ILE A 539 -11.65 -51.87 0.83
N ALA A 540 -11.01 -51.84 2.00
CA ALA A 540 -10.47 -53.01 2.69
C ALA A 540 -11.47 -53.73 3.63
N SER A 541 -12.72 -53.27 3.73
CA SER A 541 -13.77 -54.00 4.46
C SER A 541 -14.41 -55.04 3.53
N PRO A 542 -14.24 -56.36 3.78
CA PRO A 542 -15.03 -57.36 3.07
C PRO A 542 -16.49 -57.17 3.50
N GLN A 543 -17.38 -56.93 2.53
CA GLN A 543 -18.82 -56.97 2.82
C GLN A 543 -19.18 -58.39 3.35
N PRO A 544 -20.03 -58.49 4.39
CA PRO A 544 -20.50 -59.77 4.89
C PRO A 544 -21.34 -60.53 3.86
#